data_AF-A0A8H8U0T7-F1
#
_entry.id   AF-A0A8H8U0T7-F1
#
_cell.length_a   1.000
_cell.length_b   1.000
_cell.length_c   1.000
_cell.angle_alpha   90.00
_cell.angle_beta   90.00
_cell.angle_gamma   90.00
#
_symmetry.space_group_name_H-M   'P 1'
#
loop_
_entity.id
_entity.type
_entity.pdbx_description
1 polymer ?
#
loop_
_entity_poly.entity_id
_entity_poly.type
_entity_poly.pdbx_seq_one_letter_code
_entity_poly.pdbx_strand_id
1 'polypeptide(L)'
;MDAERWKAEQAAAIEKAEAEGVWQENAAEAAVWTKDLKKPKSDLVVQELNNQEPISVTQQFVGNTQFHEQVISSFRKEAGLPSKEDINAPLLLGQGILSTRKLSWKVIRNAIINGIFSLALVYAISAYFTVKPAHPFQAFNTLSSSSLETCSWKTLQSHVSLLDVPAISRKEFLSRQAKLAAALDAAGVDAFIAEPSASTSYYANVSSSFELSERPFLVLISKDGEFSYLAPKFELGRIAGLEMVYESKNVYEWKEEEVPYEVLKRETGFKKVMLDEHVRYMIAAGLEEAGVEVVGMSKEVQQLRAVKTEGELAILRGINEFTLELVRSLQKCIKIGVTQEAVFDAAEALFSRAGVGEGYWAIVLFGEQAANPHGGSLGKTLGVGEFVLIDIGSKLYDYGSDVTRTVLPADGTVSKYLWEVWQVVHASQSAAISLMKVNETCSDVDAASRAVITNAGSGEFFTHRLGHGLGLEMHEHPYLNGANAEKLKAGEVVTNEPGIYVTTEQAKNLGRDVGYGVRLEDPILVTEDGGVPLTGSRAKSPYEP
;
A
#
# COMPACT_ATOMS: atom_id res chain seq x y z
N MET A 1 -8.93 9.71 -29.33
CA MET A 1 -10.15 10.55 -29.25
C MET A 1 -9.67 11.97 -28.96
N ASP A 2 -10.00 12.96 -29.80
CA ASP A 2 -9.46 14.32 -29.70
C ASP A 2 -10.03 15.06 -28.47
N ALA A 3 -9.19 15.83 -27.76
CA ALA A 3 -9.52 16.57 -26.54
C ALA A 3 -10.71 17.52 -26.72
N GLU A 4 -10.91 18.05 -27.93
CA GLU A 4 -12.07 18.88 -28.29
C GLU A 4 -13.38 18.10 -28.25
N ARG A 5 -13.37 16.84 -28.72
CA ARG A 5 -14.54 15.96 -28.71
C ARG A 5 -14.90 15.52 -27.29
N TRP A 6 -13.89 15.24 -26.47
CA TRP A 6 -14.09 14.91 -25.05
C TRP A 6 -14.69 16.09 -24.28
N LYS A 7 -14.21 17.32 -24.50
CA LYS A 7 -14.81 18.53 -23.90
C LYS A 7 -16.27 18.72 -24.31
N ALA A 8 -16.61 18.44 -25.57
CA ALA A 8 -17.98 18.53 -26.06
C ALA A 8 -18.90 17.47 -25.42
N GLU A 9 -18.42 16.25 -25.24
CA GLU A 9 -19.15 15.17 -24.57
C GLU A 9 -19.35 15.47 -23.07
N GLN A 10 -18.38 16.09 -22.40
CA GLN A 10 -18.52 16.56 -21.01
C GLN A 10 -19.50 17.73 -20.87
N ALA A 11 -19.46 18.70 -21.78
CA ALA A 11 -20.40 19.82 -21.80
C ALA A 11 -21.86 19.32 -21.96
N ALA A 12 -22.08 18.34 -22.83
CA ALA A 12 -23.39 17.72 -23.02
C ALA A 12 -23.86 16.92 -21.79
N ALA A 13 -22.94 16.27 -21.06
CA ALA A 13 -23.26 15.56 -19.82
C ALA A 13 -23.63 16.54 -18.68
N ILE A 14 -22.96 17.69 -18.60
CA ILE A 14 -23.27 18.76 -17.64
C ILE A 14 -24.64 19.38 -17.94
N GLU A 15 -24.92 19.73 -19.21
CA GLU A 15 -26.23 20.25 -19.61
C GLU A 15 -27.36 19.26 -19.30
N LYS A 16 -27.11 17.96 -19.49
CA LYS A 16 -28.07 16.91 -19.15
C LYS A 16 -28.33 16.83 -17.64
N ALA A 17 -27.28 16.91 -16.82
CA ALA A 17 -27.41 16.90 -15.35
C ALA A 17 -28.12 18.15 -14.81
N GLU A 18 -27.91 19.30 -15.44
CA GLU A 18 -28.62 20.55 -15.13
C GLU A 18 -30.10 20.47 -15.54
N ALA A 19 -30.40 19.92 -16.73
CA ALA A 19 -31.77 19.70 -17.21
C ALA A 19 -32.57 18.70 -16.36
N GLU A 20 -31.88 17.74 -15.74
CA GLU A 20 -32.46 16.76 -14.81
C GLU A 20 -32.63 17.29 -13.38
N GLY A 21 -32.27 18.56 -13.12
CA GLY A 21 -32.53 19.22 -11.83
C GLY A 21 -31.64 18.72 -10.68
N VAL A 22 -30.48 18.15 -11.00
CA VAL A 22 -29.54 17.56 -10.02
C VAL A 22 -28.85 18.62 -9.14
N TRP A 23 -29.02 19.91 -9.45
CA TRP A 23 -28.46 21.01 -8.66
C TRP A 23 -29.55 22.01 -8.26
N GLN A 24 -30.00 21.94 -7.01
CA GLN A 24 -30.51 23.11 -6.31
C GLN A 24 -29.69 23.35 -5.03
N GLU A 25 -29.43 24.64 -4.76
CA GLU A 25 -28.57 25.27 -3.73
C GLU A 25 -27.10 25.50 -4.19
N ASN A 26 -26.51 26.71 -4.20
CA ASN A 26 -26.87 28.04 -3.72
C ASN A 26 -26.26 29.12 -4.64
N ALA A 27 -27.10 29.99 -5.21
CA ALA A 27 -26.72 31.02 -6.20
C ALA A 27 -26.08 32.30 -5.61
N ALA A 28 -25.43 32.23 -4.44
CA ALA A 28 -24.90 33.42 -3.76
C ALA A 28 -23.37 33.59 -3.84
N GLU A 29 -22.61 32.58 -4.27
CA GLU A 29 -21.12 32.65 -4.27
C GLU A 29 -20.48 32.87 -5.65
N ALA A 30 -21.26 32.87 -6.73
CA ALA A 30 -20.74 32.96 -8.11
C ALA A 30 -20.36 34.39 -8.59
N ALA A 31 -20.53 35.43 -7.77
CA ALA A 31 -20.40 36.82 -8.21
C ALA A 31 -19.02 37.49 -7.96
N VAL A 32 -18.01 36.77 -7.43
CA VAL A 32 -16.73 37.40 -7.02
C VAL A 32 -15.53 37.08 -7.93
N TRP A 33 -15.61 36.11 -8.84
CA TRP A 33 -14.41 35.55 -9.49
C TRP A 33 -14.20 35.86 -10.99
N THR A 34 -14.75 36.96 -11.52
CA THR A 34 -14.50 37.38 -12.93
C THR A 34 -13.76 38.70 -13.10
N LYS A 35 -13.02 39.15 -12.08
CA LYS A 35 -12.10 40.28 -12.21
C LYS A 35 -10.75 39.95 -11.59
N ASP A 36 -9.83 39.48 -12.42
CA ASP A 36 -8.41 39.86 -12.45
C ASP A 36 -7.54 38.72 -13.01
N LEU A 37 -7.62 38.53 -14.33
CA LEU A 37 -6.57 37.85 -15.09
C LEU A 37 -6.08 38.79 -16.19
N LYS A 38 -5.16 39.69 -15.82
CA LYS A 38 -4.31 40.40 -16.79
C LYS A 38 -2.84 40.44 -16.32
N LYS A 39 -2.06 39.62 -17.04
CA LYS A 39 -0.62 39.69 -17.38
C LYS A 39 0.44 39.13 -16.41
N PRO A 40 1.50 38.50 -16.97
CA PRO A 40 2.58 37.85 -16.22
C PRO A 40 3.74 38.81 -15.92
N LYS A 41 4.51 38.51 -14.87
CA LYS A 41 5.85 39.06 -14.67
C LYS A 41 6.84 37.95 -14.36
N SER A 42 7.96 38.03 -15.07
CA SER A 42 9.13 37.17 -15.02
C SER A 42 10.17 37.67 -14.01
N ASP A 43 11.05 36.73 -13.65
CA ASP A 43 12.47 36.82 -13.26
C ASP A 43 12.92 37.28 -11.85
N LEU A 44 14.01 36.59 -11.43
CA LEU A 44 15.02 36.84 -10.38
C LEU A 44 14.70 36.22 -9.00
N VAL A 45 15.54 35.40 -8.32
CA VAL A 45 17.02 35.32 -8.22
C VAL A 45 17.48 33.90 -7.83
N VAL A 46 18.63 33.47 -8.37
CA VAL A 46 19.44 32.29 -7.96
C VAL A 46 20.63 32.76 -7.09
N GLN A 47 21.12 31.88 -6.20
CA GLN A 47 22.22 32.00 -5.20
C GLN A 47 21.71 32.47 -3.83
N GLU A 48 21.94 31.78 -2.70
CA GLU A 48 23.18 31.18 -2.20
C GLU A 48 22.87 30.22 -1.02
N LEU A 49 23.87 29.44 -0.57
CA LEU A 49 23.93 28.58 0.64
C LEU A 49 23.76 27.06 0.45
N ASN A 50 24.74 26.46 -0.23
CA ASN A 50 25.29 25.17 0.19
C ASN A 50 26.24 25.41 1.37
N ASN A 51 25.93 24.85 2.54
CA ASN A 51 26.87 24.27 3.51
C ASN A 51 26.11 23.97 4.81
N GLN A 52 25.77 22.70 5.06
CA GLN A 52 25.87 22.09 6.39
C GLN A 52 25.63 20.57 6.33
N GLU A 53 26.63 19.84 6.84
CA GLU A 53 26.62 18.40 7.15
C GLU A 53 25.75 18.08 8.40
N PRO A 54 25.40 16.80 8.65
CA PRO A 54 24.21 16.42 9.42
C PRO A 54 24.41 16.46 10.94
N ILE A 55 23.41 16.97 11.67
CA ILE A 55 23.37 17.01 13.13
C ILE A 55 22.78 15.71 13.69
N SER A 56 23.51 15.10 14.64
CA SER A 56 23.16 13.86 15.33
C SER A 56 22.01 14.01 16.34
N VAL A 57 21.21 12.95 16.43
CA VAL A 57 20.15 12.72 17.41
C VAL A 57 20.74 12.61 18.82
N THR A 58 20.94 13.74 19.52
CA THR A 58 21.27 13.74 20.97
C THR A 58 20.97 15.06 21.71
N GLN A 59 20.15 15.97 21.14
CA GLN A 59 19.83 17.27 21.76
C GLN A 59 18.36 17.50 22.10
N GLN A 60 17.51 16.48 22.07
CA GLN A 60 16.08 16.62 22.39
C GLN A 60 15.71 16.23 23.84
N PHE A 61 16.68 15.84 24.68
CA PHE A 61 16.43 15.40 26.06
C PHE A 61 16.87 16.38 27.18
N VAL A 62 17.43 17.55 26.85
CA VAL A 62 17.88 18.53 27.87
C VAL A 62 16.90 19.72 28.03
N GLY A 63 15.98 19.93 27.09
CA GLY A 63 15.03 21.04 27.13
C GLY A 63 13.84 20.88 28.10
N ASN A 64 13.55 19.66 28.57
CA ASN A 64 12.33 19.39 29.33
C ASN A 64 12.52 19.47 30.86
N THR A 65 13.76 19.43 31.35
CA THR A 65 14.08 19.53 32.80
C THR A 65 14.17 20.98 33.28
N GLN A 66 14.63 21.90 32.44
CA GLN A 66 14.73 23.33 32.79
C GLN A 66 13.37 24.03 32.90
N PHE A 67 12.40 23.63 32.07
CA PHE A 67 11.03 24.16 32.12
C PHE A 67 10.30 23.70 33.40
N HIS A 68 10.50 22.44 33.81
CA HIS A 68 9.91 21.91 35.04
C HIS A 68 10.46 22.58 36.32
N GLU A 69 11.74 22.94 36.39
CA GLU A 69 12.29 23.64 37.56
C GLU A 69 11.84 25.11 37.66
N GLN A 70 11.63 25.80 36.54
CA GLN A 70 11.11 27.17 36.55
C GLN A 70 9.65 27.25 37.00
N VAL A 71 8.82 26.27 36.61
CA VAL A 71 7.42 26.17 37.03
C VAL A 71 7.32 25.82 38.52
N ILE A 72 8.15 24.90 39.01
CA ILE A 72 8.16 24.48 40.42
C ILE A 72 8.72 25.60 41.35
N SER A 73 9.71 26.38 40.90
CA SER A 73 10.22 27.51 41.70
C SER A 73 9.23 28.67 41.80
N SER A 74 8.48 28.93 40.71
CA SER A 74 7.40 29.92 40.71
C SER A 74 6.27 29.53 41.65
N PHE A 75 5.89 28.25 41.66
CA PHE A 75 4.88 27.71 42.58
C PHE A 75 5.30 27.80 44.06
N ARG A 76 6.57 27.54 44.38
CA ARG A 76 7.07 27.62 45.77
C ARG A 76 7.13 29.05 46.29
N LYS A 77 7.43 30.02 45.41
CA LYS A 77 7.49 31.44 45.74
C LYS A 77 6.10 32.02 45.99
N GLU A 78 5.08 31.58 45.24
CA GLU A 78 3.68 31.95 45.49
C GLU A 78 3.10 31.25 46.74
N ALA A 79 3.60 30.06 47.10
CA ALA A 79 3.12 29.30 48.25
C ALA A 79 3.85 29.60 49.59
N GLY A 80 4.89 30.44 49.60
CA GLY A 80 5.62 30.85 50.82
C GLY A 80 6.41 29.73 51.50
N LEU A 81 6.88 28.73 50.74
CA LEU A 81 7.65 27.59 51.26
C LEU A 81 9.17 27.88 51.18
N PRO A 82 9.98 27.45 52.18
CA PRO A 82 11.42 27.70 52.19
C PRO A 82 12.17 26.96 51.08
N SER A 83 13.32 27.51 50.70
CA SER A 83 14.12 27.04 49.56
C SER A 83 14.94 25.78 49.91
N LYS A 84 15.42 25.08 48.88
CA LYS A 84 16.11 23.78 49.01
C LYS A 84 17.53 23.90 49.60
N GLU A 85 18.04 25.11 49.82
CA GLU A 85 19.40 25.38 50.32
C GLU A 85 19.48 25.44 51.87
N ASP A 86 18.35 25.36 52.58
CA ASP A 86 18.32 25.45 54.05
C ASP A 86 18.50 24.11 54.80
N ILE A 87 18.83 23.00 54.11
CA ILE A 87 18.84 21.64 54.71
C ILE A 87 20.25 21.04 54.86
N ASN A 88 21.31 21.86 54.96
CA ASN A 88 22.66 21.33 55.26
C ASN A 88 23.45 22.21 56.23
N ALA A 89 23.30 21.97 57.55
CA ALA A 89 24.31 22.32 58.56
C ALA A 89 24.13 21.46 59.85
N PRO A 90 25.20 20.98 60.49
CA PRO A 90 25.12 20.13 61.70
C PRO A 90 25.15 20.91 63.02
N LEU A 91 24.43 20.37 64.02
CA LEU A 91 24.55 20.46 65.50
C LEU A 91 25.09 21.75 66.14
N LEU A 92 24.32 22.33 67.08
CA LEU A 92 24.77 22.58 68.47
C LEU A 92 23.62 23.08 69.37
N LEU A 93 23.52 22.47 70.55
CA LEU A 93 22.62 22.79 71.64
C LEU A 93 23.02 24.12 72.31
N GLY A 94 22.03 24.99 72.58
CA GLY A 94 22.19 26.17 73.42
C GLY A 94 20.84 26.73 73.86
N GLN A 95 20.57 26.71 75.16
CA GLN A 95 19.32 27.10 75.80
C GLN A 95 19.05 28.62 75.72
N GLY A 96 17.78 29.02 75.59
CA GLY A 96 17.35 30.43 75.74
C GLY A 96 15.88 30.74 75.42
N ILE A 97 14.99 30.55 76.39
CA ILE A 97 13.83 31.39 76.81
C ILE A 97 12.91 32.09 75.74
N LEU A 98 11.60 31.77 75.85
CA LEU A 98 10.34 32.50 75.53
C LEU A 98 9.98 32.93 74.09
N SER A 99 8.83 32.44 73.59
CA SER A 99 7.66 33.27 73.22
C SER A 99 6.51 32.42 72.64
N THR A 100 5.34 32.43 73.28
CA THR A 100 4.10 31.84 72.77
C THR A 100 3.42 32.79 71.77
N ARG A 101 3.50 32.50 70.47
CA ARG A 101 2.63 33.16 69.47
C ARG A 101 1.32 32.38 69.34
N LYS A 102 0.23 32.99 69.82
CA LYS A 102 -1.15 32.57 69.57
C LYS A 102 -1.40 32.51 68.06
N LEU A 103 -1.78 31.34 67.55
CA LEU A 103 -2.31 31.21 66.20
C LEU A 103 -3.61 32.02 66.10
N SER A 104 -3.63 33.01 65.21
CA SER A 104 -4.78 33.88 65.01
C SER A 104 -5.97 33.09 64.44
N TRP A 105 -7.16 33.33 64.97
CA TRP A 105 -8.44 32.75 64.53
C TRP A 105 -8.70 32.96 63.01
N LYS A 106 -8.05 33.96 62.39
CA LYS A 106 -8.09 34.17 60.93
C LYS A 106 -7.43 33.03 60.13
N VAL A 107 -6.37 32.42 60.65
CA VAL A 107 -5.64 31.33 59.96
C VAL A 107 -6.46 30.05 59.98
N ILE A 108 -7.10 29.74 61.10
CA ILE A 108 -8.00 28.59 61.25
C ILE A 108 -9.24 28.77 60.36
N ARG A 109 -9.81 29.99 60.33
CA ARG A 109 -10.97 30.30 59.49
C ARG A 109 -10.67 30.13 57.99
N ASN A 110 -9.51 30.60 57.53
CA ASN A 110 -9.13 30.47 56.12
C ASN A 110 -8.82 29.02 55.73
N ALA A 111 -8.25 28.21 56.63
CA ALA A 111 -8.04 26.79 56.38
C ALA A 111 -9.37 26.02 56.24
N ILE A 112 -10.37 26.36 57.07
CA ILE A 112 -11.71 25.75 56.99
C ILE A 112 -12.44 26.18 55.70
N ILE A 113 -12.40 27.46 55.35
CA ILE A 113 -13.04 27.97 54.12
C ILE A 113 -12.40 27.33 52.87
N ASN A 114 -11.06 27.25 52.82
CA ASN A 114 -10.36 26.62 51.70
C ASN A 114 -10.63 25.11 51.63
N GLY A 115 -10.75 24.42 52.78
CA GLY A 115 -11.13 23.01 52.83
C GLY A 115 -12.54 22.74 52.28
N ILE A 116 -13.50 23.62 52.58
CA ILE A 116 -14.87 23.53 52.07
C ILE A 116 -14.92 23.78 50.56
N PHE A 117 -14.17 24.76 50.05
CA PHE A 117 -14.06 25.02 48.61
C PHE A 117 -13.43 23.85 47.84
N SER A 118 -12.40 23.22 48.39
CA SER A 118 -11.78 22.04 47.77
C SER A 118 -12.72 20.84 47.72
N LEU A 119 -13.50 20.61 48.79
CA LEU A 119 -14.52 19.55 48.83
C LEU A 119 -15.68 19.83 47.85
N ALA A 120 -16.13 21.07 47.74
CA ALA A 120 -17.15 21.47 46.78
C ALA A 120 -16.67 21.32 45.33
N LEU A 121 -15.40 21.61 45.05
CA LEU A 121 -14.80 21.43 43.72
C LEU A 121 -14.69 19.95 43.34
N VAL A 122 -14.27 19.08 44.27
CA VAL A 122 -14.23 17.63 44.05
C VAL A 122 -15.64 17.08 43.83
N TYR A 123 -16.63 17.58 44.57
CA TYR A 123 -18.03 17.17 44.39
C TYR A 123 -18.61 17.68 43.06
N ALA A 124 -18.28 18.90 42.63
CA ALA A 124 -18.69 19.45 41.34
C ALA A 124 -18.06 18.70 40.16
N ILE A 125 -16.78 18.30 40.28
CA ILE A 125 -16.09 17.47 39.28
C ILE A 125 -16.73 16.06 39.23
N SER A 126 -16.99 15.45 40.40
CA SER A 126 -17.67 14.14 40.47
C SER A 126 -19.10 14.19 39.92
N ALA A 127 -19.85 15.27 40.19
CA ALA A 127 -21.17 15.53 39.62
C ALA A 127 -21.10 15.75 38.10
N TYR A 128 -20.08 16.47 37.61
CA TYR A 128 -19.87 16.69 36.17
C TYR A 128 -19.58 15.38 35.42
N PHE A 129 -18.86 14.44 36.05
CA PHE A 129 -18.61 13.12 35.47
C PHE A 129 -19.75 12.11 35.64
N THR A 130 -20.69 12.34 36.57
CA THR A 130 -21.88 11.48 36.77
C THR A 130 -23.13 11.98 36.03
N VAL A 131 -23.16 13.23 35.59
CA VAL A 131 -24.31 13.87 34.91
C VAL A 131 -24.06 14.13 33.42
N LYS A 132 -22.94 13.65 32.84
CA LYS A 132 -22.99 13.42 31.39
C LYS A 132 -24.05 12.34 31.17
N PRO A 133 -25.14 12.62 30.42
CA PRO A 133 -25.96 11.52 29.96
C PRO A 133 -24.97 10.58 29.27
N ALA A 134 -24.97 9.30 29.65
CA ALA A 134 -24.51 8.30 28.72
C ALA A 134 -25.22 8.66 27.42
N HIS A 135 -24.47 9.16 26.44
CA HIS A 135 -25.02 9.25 25.09
C HIS A 135 -25.61 7.86 24.89
N PRO A 136 -26.91 7.73 24.59
CA PRO A 136 -27.39 6.43 24.20
C PRO A 136 -26.40 6.03 23.11
N PHE A 137 -25.71 4.90 23.30
CA PHE A 137 -25.21 4.18 22.16
C PHE A 137 -26.48 3.99 21.33
N GLN A 138 -26.73 4.92 20.41
CA GLN A 138 -27.45 4.59 19.22
C GLN A 138 -26.59 3.47 18.67
N ALA A 139 -27.05 2.25 18.92
CA ALA A 139 -26.73 1.14 18.07
C ALA A 139 -27.19 1.60 16.68
N PHE A 140 -26.33 2.37 16.00
CA PHE A 140 -26.22 2.23 14.57
C PHE A 140 -26.09 0.73 14.42
N ASN A 141 -27.06 0.11 13.76
CA ASN A 141 -26.92 -1.25 13.30
C ASN A 141 -25.70 -1.22 12.36
N THR A 142 -24.51 -1.31 12.94
CA THR A 142 -23.27 -1.39 12.19
C THR A 142 -23.42 -2.63 11.35
N LEU A 143 -23.38 -2.46 10.03
CA LEU A 143 -23.38 -3.59 9.13
C LEU A 143 -22.21 -4.47 9.54
N SER A 144 -22.51 -5.66 10.05
CA SER A 144 -21.48 -6.64 10.37
C SER A 144 -20.85 -7.13 9.07
N SER A 145 -19.59 -7.57 9.14
CA SER A 145 -18.92 -8.24 8.02
C SER A 145 -19.75 -9.39 7.45
N SER A 146 -20.37 -10.20 8.32
CA SER A 146 -21.27 -11.30 7.92
C SER A 146 -22.51 -10.82 7.14
N SER A 147 -23.12 -9.69 7.53
CA SER A 147 -24.23 -9.12 6.78
C SER A 147 -23.79 -8.61 5.41
N LEU A 148 -22.60 -8.00 5.34
CA LEU A 148 -22.03 -7.48 4.10
C LEU A 148 -21.64 -8.62 3.15
N GLU A 149 -20.99 -9.67 3.65
CA GLU A 149 -20.69 -10.89 2.91
C GLU A 149 -21.98 -11.52 2.36
N THR A 150 -23.00 -11.74 3.21
CA THR A 150 -24.28 -12.34 2.80
C THR A 150 -24.99 -11.53 1.72
N CYS A 151 -24.93 -10.20 1.81
CA CYS A 151 -25.50 -9.31 0.80
C CYS A 151 -24.75 -9.43 -0.53
N SER A 152 -23.42 -9.31 -0.48
CA SER A 152 -22.52 -9.26 -1.64
C SER A 152 -22.50 -10.60 -2.39
N TRP A 153 -22.50 -11.71 -1.66
CA TRP A 153 -22.49 -13.06 -2.24
C TRP A 153 -23.68 -13.34 -3.17
N LYS A 154 -24.85 -12.73 -2.91
CA LYS A 154 -26.04 -12.91 -3.76
C LYS A 154 -25.78 -12.56 -5.23
N THR A 155 -24.94 -11.56 -5.45
CA THR A 155 -24.53 -11.15 -6.81
C THR A 155 -23.21 -11.78 -7.22
N LEU A 156 -22.26 -11.96 -6.29
CA LEU A 156 -20.93 -12.47 -6.63
C LEU A 156 -20.94 -13.94 -7.07
N GLN A 157 -21.83 -14.76 -6.51
CA GLN A 157 -21.83 -16.21 -6.72
C GLN A 157 -21.94 -16.62 -8.20
N SER A 158 -22.62 -15.83 -9.05
CA SER A 158 -22.75 -16.11 -10.48
C SER A 158 -21.45 -15.89 -11.26
N HIS A 159 -20.45 -15.26 -10.64
CA HIS A 159 -19.16 -14.94 -11.25
C HIS A 159 -18.05 -15.92 -10.84
N VAL A 160 -18.33 -16.91 -9.98
CA VAL A 160 -17.34 -17.94 -9.57
C VAL A 160 -16.79 -18.72 -10.78
N SER A 161 -17.55 -18.84 -11.86
CA SER A 161 -17.07 -19.47 -13.10
C SER A 161 -15.94 -18.72 -13.80
N LEU A 162 -15.67 -17.45 -13.45
CA LEU A 162 -14.49 -16.72 -13.93
C LEU A 162 -13.18 -17.37 -13.43
N LEU A 163 -13.26 -18.12 -12.33
CA LEU A 163 -12.13 -18.83 -11.73
C LEU A 163 -11.95 -20.25 -12.33
N ASP A 164 -12.83 -20.69 -13.22
CA ASP A 164 -12.73 -21.98 -13.92
C ASP A 164 -11.71 -21.91 -15.07
N VAL A 165 -10.45 -21.75 -14.68
CA VAL A 165 -9.30 -21.64 -15.57
C VAL A 165 -8.37 -22.82 -15.31
N PRO A 166 -7.82 -23.51 -16.34
CA PRO A 166 -6.88 -24.59 -16.12
C PRO A 166 -5.54 -24.08 -15.56
N ALA A 167 -4.94 -24.84 -14.64
CA ALA A 167 -3.58 -24.61 -14.18
C ALA A 167 -2.57 -24.74 -15.34
N ILE A 168 -1.39 -24.13 -15.15
CA ILE A 168 -0.28 -24.21 -16.10
C ILE A 168 0.10 -25.67 -16.34
N SER A 169 0.13 -26.07 -17.61
CA SER A 169 0.39 -27.47 -17.97
C SER A 169 1.86 -27.85 -17.74
N ARG A 170 2.11 -29.14 -17.46
CA ARG A 170 3.48 -29.70 -17.40
C ARG A 170 4.31 -29.35 -18.64
N LYS A 171 3.70 -29.39 -19.83
CA LYS A 171 4.37 -29.06 -21.10
C LYS A 171 4.87 -27.61 -21.12
N GLU A 172 4.09 -26.70 -20.55
CA GLU A 172 4.45 -25.28 -20.50
C GLU A 172 5.63 -25.03 -19.54
N PHE A 173 5.63 -25.64 -18.36
CA PHE A 173 6.78 -25.60 -17.44
C PHE A 173 8.08 -26.02 -18.12
N LEU A 174 8.07 -27.15 -18.84
CA LEU A 174 9.26 -27.62 -19.56
C LEU A 174 9.68 -26.67 -20.69
N SER A 175 8.71 -26.03 -21.36
CA SER A 175 9.02 -25.01 -22.34
C SER A 175 9.66 -23.77 -21.70
N ARG A 176 9.27 -23.39 -20.48
CA ARG A 176 9.88 -22.27 -19.73
C ARG A 176 11.31 -22.62 -19.33
N GLN A 177 11.55 -23.84 -18.84
CA GLN A 177 12.89 -24.35 -18.51
C GLN A 177 13.81 -24.32 -19.75
N ALA A 178 13.32 -24.75 -20.91
CA ALA A 178 14.10 -24.71 -22.16
C ALA A 178 14.43 -23.28 -22.62
N LYS A 179 13.50 -22.33 -22.46
CA LYS A 179 13.75 -20.90 -22.75
C LYS A 179 14.81 -20.31 -21.81
N LEU A 180 14.73 -20.62 -20.51
CA LEU A 180 15.72 -20.21 -19.53
C LEU A 180 17.10 -20.78 -19.87
N ALA A 181 17.18 -22.08 -20.18
CA ALA A 181 18.43 -22.74 -20.58
C ALA A 181 19.10 -22.03 -21.77
N ALA A 182 18.33 -21.70 -22.82
CA ALA A 182 18.83 -20.96 -23.97
C ALA A 182 19.34 -19.55 -23.60
N ALA A 183 18.67 -18.85 -22.68
CA ALA A 183 19.11 -17.54 -22.19
C ALA A 183 20.41 -17.63 -21.38
N LEU A 184 20.56 -18.69 -20.57
CA LEU A 184 21.79 -18.95 -19.80
C LEU A 184 22.97 -19.28 -20.71
N ASP A 185 22.78 -20.10 -21.73
CA ASP A 185 23.81 -20.43 -22.72
C ASP A 185 24.28 -19.16 -23.46
N ALA A 186 23.33 -18.33 -23.92
CA ALA A 186 23.65 -17.05 -24.55
C ALA A 186 24.42 -16.08 -23.63
N ALA A 187 24.15 -16.13 -22.32
CA ALA A 187 24.85 -15.33 -21.31
C ALA A 187 26.20 -15.93 -20.87
N GLY A 188 26.54 -17.13 -21.31
CA GLY A 188 27.75 -17.84 -20.88
C GLY A 188 27.73 -18.22 -19.39
N VAL A 189 26.55 -18.54 -18.86
CA VAL A 189 26.33 -18.92 -17.45
C VAL A 189 25.98 -20.40 -17.37
N ASP A 190 26.51 -21.10 -16.37
CA ASP A 190 26.33 -22.56 -16.25
C ASP A 190 24.93 -22.96 -15.77
N ALA A 191 24.36 -22.19 -14.83
CA ALA A 191 23.03 -22.45 -14.29
C ALA A 191 22.36 -21.19 -13.72
N PHE A 192 21.03 -21.22 -13.70
CA PHE A 192 20.20 -20.36 -12.87
C PHE A 192 19.95 -21.03 -11.53
N ILE A 193 20.07 -20.28 -10.43
CA ILE A 193 19.83 -20.77 -9.06
C ILE A 193 18.81 -19.85 -8.38
N ALA A 194 17.80 -20.46 -7.79
CA ALA A 194 16.76 -19.77 -7.04
C ALA A 194 16.45 -20.49 -5.71
N GLU A 195 16.11 -19.72 -4.69
CA GLU A 195 15.40 -20.23 -3.51
C GLU A 195 13.89 -20.33 -3.84
N PRO A 196 13.07 -21.03 -3.02
CA PRO A 196 11.61 -20.98 -3.15
C PRO A 196 11.10 -19.53 -3.29
N SER A 197 10.54 -19.24 -4.47
CA SER A 197 10.22 -17.89 -4.94
C SER A 197 9.25 -17.96 -6.12
N ALA A 198 8.80 -16.82 -6.62
CA ALA A 198 8.01 -16.77 -7.85
C ALA A 198 8.73 -17.36 -9.06
N SER A 199 10.07 -17.27 -9.13
CA SER A 199 10.84 -17.91 -10.20
C SER A 199 10.79 -19.43 -10.11
N THR A 200 10.85 -20.02 -8.91
CA THR A 200 10.69 -21.47 -8.76
C THR A 200 9.25 -21.92 -8.97
N SER A 201 8.26 -21.10 -8.59
CA SER A 201 6.86 -21.30 -8.97
C SER A 201 6.73 -21.31 -10.49
N TYR A 202 7.37 -20.37 -11.20
CA TYR A 202 7.29 -20.19 -12.66
C TYR A 202 7.94 -21.32 -13.45
N TYR A 203 9.15 -21.75 -13.04
CA TYR A 203 9.93 -22.73 -13.80
C TYR A 203 9.69 -24.17 -13.36
N ALA A 204 9.35 -24.42 -12.08
CA ALA A 204 9.40 -25.76 -11.51
C ALA A 204 8.20 -26.11 -10.63
N ASN A 205 7.18 -25.25 -10.52
CA ASN A 205 6.03 -25.47 -9.64
C ASN A 205 6.41 -25.67 -8.16
N VAL A 206 7.43 -24.94 -7.69
CA VAL A 206 7.77 -24.87 -6.25
C VAL A 206 7.21 -23.57 -5.71
N SER A 207 6.09 -23.66 -4.98
CA SER A 207 5.40 -22.50 -4.42
C SER A 207 6.32 -21.68 -3.51
N SER A 208 6.20 -20.35 -3.60
CA SER A 208 6.81 -19.41 -2.66
C SER A 208 6.31 -19.56 -1.23
N SER A 209 5.23 -20.32 -1.00
CA SER A 209 4.75 -20.68 0.35
C SER A 209 5.69 -21.64 1.09
N PHE A 210 6.65 -22.26 0.40
CA PHE A 210 7.70 -23.02 1.07
C PHE A 210 8.64 -22.06 1.80
N GLU A 211 8.55 -22.04 3.13
CA GLU A 211 9.28 -21.10 3.97
C GLU A 211 10.80 -21.22 3.82
N LEU A 212 11.45 -20.07 3.68
CA LEU A 212 12.90 -19.95 3.72
C LEU A 212 13.40 -20.12 5.16
N SER A 213 14.51 -20.82 5.32
CA SER A 213 15.21 -20.98 6.61
C SER A 213 16.69 -20.65 6.46
N GLU A 214 17.48 -20.69 7.52
CA GLU A 214 18.94 -20.58 7.45
C GLU A 214 19.60 -21.69 6.62
N ARG A 215 18.87 -22.79 6.32
CA ARG A 215 19.35 -23.93 5.55
C ARG A 215 19.06 -23.74 4.06
N PRO A 216 20.08 -23.73 3.18
CA PRO A 216 19.86 -23.62 1.74
C PRO A 216 19.05 -24.80 1.18
N PHE A 217 17.91 -24.47 0.58
CA PHE A 217 17.20 -25.28 -0.40
C PHE A 217 17.20 -24.50 -1.71
N LEU A 218 17.99 -24.97 -2.68
CA LEU A 218 18.23 -24.26 -3.93
C LEU A 218 17.68 -25.10 -5.09
N VAL A 219 16.87 -24.49 -5.93
CA VAL A 219 16.43 -25.03 -7.22
C VAL A 219 17.38 -24.53 -8.29
N LEU A 220 17.83 -25.43 -9.16
CA LEU A 220 18.80 -25.13 -10.21
C LEU A 220 18.28 -25.61 -11.57
N ILE A 221 18.48 -24.78 -12.59
CA ILE A 221 18.26 -25.14 -13.99
C ILE A 221 19.54 -24.80 -14.76
N SER A 222 20.19 -25.81 -15.32
CA SER A 222 21.42 -25.61 -16.09
C SER A 222 21.14 -25.01 -17.47
N LYS A 223 22.20 -24.49 -18.13
CA LYS A 223 22.14 -24.08 -19.55
C LYS A 223 21.79 -25.21 -20.52
N ASP A 224 21.92 -26.47 -20.07
CA ASP A 224 21.52 -27.66 -20.83
C ASP A 224 20.05 -28.05 -20.59
N GLY A 225 19.33 -27.29 -19.74
CA GLY A 225 17.94 -27.55 -19.39
C GLY A 225 17.74 -28.64 -18.34
N GLU A 226 18.81 -29.04 -17.64
CA GLU A 226 18.71 -30.04 -16.58
C GLU A 226 18.21 -29.41 -15.28
N PHE A 227 17.10 -29.93 -14.75
CA PHE A 227 16.59 -29.55 -13.45
C PHE A 227 17.34 -30.28 -12.34
N SER A 228 17.69 -29.56 -11.27
CA SER A 228 18.26 -30.15 -10.07
C SER A 228 17.92 -29.33 -8.83
N TYR A 229 18.17 -29.89 -7.64
CA TYR A 229 18.10 -29.13 -6.41
C TYR A 229 19.17 -29.54 -5.38
N LEU A 230 19.63 -28.56 -4.61
CA LEU A 230 20.46 -28.74 -3.43
C LEU A 230 19.55 -28.68 -2.19
N ALA A 231 19.63 -29.67 -1.30
CA ALA A 231 18.79 -29.73 -0.11
C ALA A 231 19.50 -30.35 1.11
N PRO A 232 19.10 -29.98 2.34
CA PRO A 232 19.60 -30.65 3.54
C PRO A 232 19.21 -32.13 3.50
N LYS A 233 20.16 -33.02 3.78
CA LYS A 233 19.96 -34.48 3.68
C LYS A 233 18.75 -34.98 4.47
N PHE A 234 18.47 -34.39 5.63
CA PHE A 234 17.36 -34.80 6.48
C PHE A 234 15.98 -34.32 5.97
N GLU A 235 15.95 -33.34 5.06
CA GLU A 235 14.73 -32.75 4.48
C GLU A 235 14.31 -33.39 3.15
N LEU A 236 15.14 -34.28 2.58
CA LEU A 236 14.92 -34.86 1.24
C LEU A 236 13.54 -35.51 1.09
N GLY A 237 13.06 -36.20 2.13
CA GLY A 237 11.74 -36.83 2.09
C GLY A 237 10.59 -35.82 1.95
N ARG A 238 10.67 -34.70 2.65
CA ARG A 238 9.66 -33.62 2.57
C ARG A 238 9.75 -32.91 1.22
N ILE A 239 10.96 -32.56 0.78
CA ILE A 239 11.19 -31.85 -0.49
C ILE A 239 10.81 -32.73 -1.69
N ALA A 240 11.06 -34.04 -1.64
CA ALA A 240 10.64 -34.97 -2.68
C ALA A 240 9.12 -35.10 -2.82
N GLY A 241 8.35 -34.70 -1.79
CA GLY A 241 6.89 -34.66 -1.81
C GLY A 241 6.29 -33.41 -2.47
N LEU A 242 7.11 -32.42 -2.84
CA LEU A 242 6.65 -31.25 -3.58
C LEU A 242 6.26 -31.65 -5.02
N GLU A 243 5.21 -31.03 -5.55
CA GLU A 243 4.70 -31.27 -6.92
C GLU A 243 5.55 -30.59 -8.01
N MET A 244 6.88 -30.77 -7.92
CA MET A 244 7.83 -30.12 -8.82
C MET A 244 7.75 -30.69 -10.23
N VAL A 245 7.93 -29.83 -11.23
CA VAL A 245 7.92 -30.21 -12.65
C VAL A 245 9.32 -30.26 -13.22
N TYR A 246 9.69 -31.43 -13.77
CA TYR A 246 10.96 -31.68 -14.45
C TYR A 246 10.84 -32.88 -15.39
N GLU A 247 11.70 -32.95 -16.42
CA GLU A 247 11.83 -34.14 -17.28
C GLU A 247 12.69 -35.22 -16.61
N SER A 248 13.81 -34.78 -16.04
CA SER A 248 14.70 -35.55 -15.17
C SER A 248 15.19 -34.64 -14.05
N LYS A 249 15.61 -35.22 -12.91
CA LYS A 249 16.16 -34.45 -11.79
C LYS A 249 17.48 -35.02 -11.30
N ASN A 250 18.38 -34.14 -10.88
CA ASN A 250 19.51 -34.47 -10.00
C ASN A 250 19.26 -33.89 -8.61
N VAL A 251 19.70 -34.61 -7.57
CA VAL A 251 19.54 -34.20 -6.17
C VAL A 251 20.92 -34.13 -5.53
N TYR A 252 21.29 -32.95 -5.06
CA TYR A 252 22.51 -32.71 -4.32
C TYR A 252 22.14 -32.60 -2.84
N GLU A 253 22.56 -33.57 -2.04
CA GLU A 253 22.32 -33.57 -0.61
C GLU A 253 23.53 -33.02 0.13
N TRP A 254 23.30 -32.19 1.15
CA TRP A 254 24.34 -31.74 2.07
C TRP A 254 23.96 -32.08 3.51
N LYS A 255 24.94 -32.51 4.31
CA LYS A 255 24.74 -32.79 5.75
C LYS A 255 24.99 -31.54 6.59
N GLU A 256 24.41 -31.48 7.77
CA GLU A 256 24.54 -30.34 8.71
C GLU A 256 26.01 -29.99 9.04
N GLU A 257 26.93 -30.96 8.98
CA GLU A 257 28.36 -30.76 9.18
C GLU A 257 29.16 -30.32 7.92
N GLU A 258 28.50 -30.13 6.78
CA GLU A 258 29.12 -29.72 5.51
C GLU A 258 28.79 -28.27 5.13
N VAL A 259 29.64 -27.66 4.30
CA VAL A 259 29.32 -26.37 3.67
C VAL A 259 28.51 -26.64 2.38
N PRO A 260 27.21 -26.27 2.32
CA PRO A 260 26.33 -26.60 1.20
C PRO A 260 26.85 -26.12 -0.16
N TYR A 261 27.50 -24.96 -0.19
CA TYR A 261 28.01 -24.35 -1.42
C TYR A 261 29.24 -25.08 -1.98
N GLU A 262 30.09 -25.62 -1.11
CA GLU A 262 31.23 -26.46 -1.51
C GLU A 262 30.75 -27.82 -2.05
N VAL A 263 29.71 -28.39 -1.42
CA VAL A 263 29.03 -29.58 -1.93
C VAL A 263 28.49 -29.30 -3.33
N LEU A 264 27.73 -28.22 -3.50
CA LEU A 264 27.16 -27.87 -4.80
C LEU A 264 28.24 -27.73 -5.88
N LYS A 265 29.31 -26.97 -5.60
CA LYS A 265 30.42 -26.79 -6.54
C LYS A 265 31.11 -28.11 -6.89
N ARG A 266 31.33 -28.98 -5.91
CA ARG A 266 31.99 -30.28 -6.12
C ARG A 266 31.13 -31.20 -7.00
N GLU A 267 29.83 -31.27 -6.74
CA GLU A 267 28.93 -32.19 -7.46
C GLU A 267 28.56 -31.68 -8.87
N THR A 268 28.49 -30.36 -9.08
CA THR A 268 28.08 -29.76 -10.36
C THR A 268 29.24 -29.32 -11.24
N GLY A 269 30.36 -28.91 -10.64
CA GLY A 269 31.46 -28.26 -11.34
C GLY A 269 31.13 -26.87 -11.87
N PHE A 270 30.01 -26.25 -11.46
CA PHE A 270 29.63 -24.91 -11.90
C PHE A 270 30.70 -23.88 -11.53
N LYS A 271 30.99 -22.99 -12.49
CA LYS A 271 32.00 -21.93 -12.35
C LYS A 271 31.36 -20.56 -12.30
N LYS A 272 30.26 -20.38 -13.04
CA LYS A 272 29.53 -19.12 -13.12
C LYS A 272 28.03 -19.39 -13.09
N VAL A 273 27.32 -18.79 -12.14
CA VAL A 273 25.87 -18.99 -11.94
C VAL A 273 25.14 -17.66 -11.90
N MET A 274 23.91 -17.66 -12.39
CA MET A 274 22.99 -16.53 -12.31
C MET A 274 22.02 -16.78 -11.16
N LEU A 275 21.89 -15.81 -10.27
CA LEU A 275 20.94 -15.91 -9.17
C LEU A 275 19.63 -15.23 -9.52
N ASP A 276 18.54 -15.81 -9.03
CA ASP A 276 17.27 -15.12 -8.89
C ASP A 276 17.45 -13.83 -8.06
N GLU A 277 16.68 -12.79 -8.39
CA GLU A 277 16.83 -11.46 -7.78
C GLU A 277 16.46 -11.41 -6.30
N HIS A 278 15.69 -12.39 -5.81
CA HIS A 278 15.26 -12.49 -4.41
C HIS A 278 16.13 -13.44 -3.57
N VAL A 279 17.14 -14.07 -4.18
CA VAL A 279 18.05 -14.94 -3.44
C VAL A 279 18.74 -14.14 -2.34
N ARG A 280 18.70 -14.66 -1.11
CA ARG A 280 19.27 -13.98 0.05
C ARG A 280 20.77 -13.84 -0.12
N TYR A 281 21.31 -12.70 0.30
CA TYR A 281 22.74 -12.39 0.19
C TYR A 281 23.67 -13.49 0.75
N MET A 282 23.25 -14.20 1.80
CA MET A 282 24.03 -15.32 2.37
C MET A 282 24.31 -16.45 1.37
N ILE A 283 23.40 -16.70 0.42
CA ILE A 283 23.56 -17.72 -0.61
C ILE A 283 24.60 -17.24 -1.64
N ALA A 284 24.47 -15.99 -2.09
CA ALA A 284 25.43 -15.38 -3.01
C ALA A 284 26.85 -15.39 -2.43
N ALA A 285 27.01 -14.86 -1.21
CA ALA A 285 28.30 -14.82 -0.52
C ALA A 285 28.89 -16.23 -0.31
N GLY A 286 28.06 -17.21 0.04
CA GLY A 286 28.51 -18.59 0.22
C GLY A 286 28.98 -19.27 -1.07
N LEU A 287 28.31 -19.01 -2.19
CA LEU A 287 28.73 -19.48 -3.52
C LEU A 287 30.05 -18.82 -3.95
N GLU A 288 30.20 -17.51 -3.72
CA GLU A 288 31.44 -16.79 -4.01
C GLU A 288 32.61 -17.26 -3.16
N GLU A 289 32.40 -17.53 -1.87
CA GLU A 289 33.41 -18.10 -0.97
C GLU A 289 33.83 -19.51 -1.39
N ALA A 290 32.88 -20.33 -1.86
CA ALA A 290 33.17 -21.62 -2.47
C ALA A 290 33.92 -21.47 -3.82
N GLY A 291 34.05 -20.26 -4.35
CA GLY A 291 34.75 -19.93 -5.59
C GLY A 291 33.91 -20.19 -6.84
N VAL A 292 32.61 -19.89 -6.79
CA VAL A 292 31.69 -19.82 -7.93
C VAL A 292 31.44 -18.33 -8.22
N GLU A 293 31.63 -17.90 -9.47
CA GLU A 293 31.28 -16.54 -9.90
C GLU A 293 29.75 -16.40 -9.89
N VAL A 294 29.26 -15.39 -9.17
CA VAL A 294 27.84 -15.08 -9.07
C VAL A 294 27.52 -13.85 -9.91
N VAL A 295 26.48 -13.94 -10.75
CA VAL A 295 25.92 -12.78 -11.45
C VAL A 295 24.44 -12.61 -11.11
N GLY A 296 23.98 -11.36 -11.07
CA GLY A 296 22.55 -11.07 -10.90
C GLY A 296 21.72 -11.49 -12.12
N MET A 297 20.41 -11.61 -11.92
CA MET A 297 19.48 -11.91 -13.00
C MET A 297 19.61 -10.90 -14.15
N SER A 298 19.79 -11.40 -15.38
CA SER A 298 19.84 -10.56 -16.58
C SER A 298 18.45 -10.06 -16.98
N LYS A 299 18.38 -8.95 -17.73
CA LYS A 299 17.11 -8.42 -18.24
C LYS A 299 16.41 -9.43 -19.14
N GLU A 300 17.17 -10.19 -19.92
CA GLU A 300 16.65 -11.23 -20.81
C GLU A 300 15.92 -12.31 -20.01
N VAL A 301 16.46 -12.71 -18.85
CA VAL A 301 15.82 -13.69 -17.95
C VAL A 301 14.63 -13.08 -17.20
N GLN A 302 14.71 -11.83 -16.74
CA GLN A 302 13.57 -11.11 -16.16
C GLN A 302 12.38 -11.07 -17.13
N GLN A 303 12.66 -10.82 -18.41
CA GLN A 303 11.65 -10.72 -19.46
C GLN A 303 10.94 -12.04 -19.78
N LEU A 304 11.52 -13.19 -19.42
CA LEU A 304 10.84 -14.49 -19.58
C LEU A 304 9.56 -14.56 -18.75
N ARG A 305 9.57 -13.96 -17.55
CA ARG A 305 8.38 -13.85 -16.70
C ARG A 305 7.53 -12.65 -17.06
N ALA A 306 8.12 -11.52 -17.47
CA ALA A 306 7.38 -10.31 -17.77
C ALA A 306 6.35 -10.51 -18.90
N VAL A 307 6.73 -11.22 -19.97
CA VAL A 307 5.86 -11.52 -21.12
C VAL A 307 5.06 -12.80 -20.85
N LYS A 308 3.75 -12.63 -20.64
CA LYS A 308 2.84 -13.72 -20.25
C LYS A 308 2.45 -14.60 -21.43
N THR A 309 2.34 -15.90 -21.20
CA THR A 309 1.71 -16.83 -22.14
C THR A 309 0.18 -16.72 -22.09
N GLU A 310 -0.50 -17.30 -23.07
CA GLU A 310 -1.97 -17.38 -23.06
C GLU A 310 -2.54 -18.09 -21.82
N GLY A 311 -1.84 -19.11 -21.30
CA GLY A 311 -2.24 -19.79 -20.07
C GLY A 311 -2.17 -18.86 -18.86
N GLU A 312 -1.09 -18.08 -18.74
CA GLU A 312 -0.92 -17.09 -17.68
C GLU A 312 -1.95 -15.95 -17.80
N LEU A 313 -2.19 -15.47 -19.02
CA LEU A 313 -3.20 -14.44 -19.28
C LEU A 313 -4.61 -14.91 -18.95
N ALA A 314 -4.94 -16.18 -19.21
CA ALA A 314 -6.23 -16.73 -18.83
C ALA A 314 -6.42 -16.73 -17.30
N ILE A 315 -5.38 -17.11 -16.55
CA ILE A 315 -5.42 -17.11 -15.07
C ILE A 315 -5.55 -15.68 -14.55
N LEU A 316 -4.70 -14.76 -15.03
CA LEU A 316 -4.73 -13.36 -14.63
C LEU A 316 -6.07 -12.68 -14.96
N ARG A 317 -6.66 -12.95 -16.12
CA ARG A 317 -8.02 -12.48 -16.46
C ARG A 317 -9.05 -13.04 -15.48
N GLY A 318 -9.05 -14.35 -15.25
CA GLY A 318 -10.02 -15.00 -14.37
C GLY A 318 -10.03 -14.40 -12.96
N ILE A 319 -8.85 -14.27 -12.33
CA ILE A 319 -8.75 -13.74 -10.97
C ILE A 319 -9.02 -12.22 -10.92
N ASN A 320 -8.59 -11.42 -11.89
CA ASN A 320 -8.81 -9.97 -11.87
C ASN A 320 -10.25 -9.56 -12.24
N GLU A 321 -10.91 -10.27 -13.18
CA GLU A 321 -12.33 -10.08 -13.45
C GLU A 321 -13.17 -10.47 -12.22
N PHE A 322 -12.83 -11.60 -11.56
CA PHE A 322 -13.50 -12.00 -10.33
C PHE A 322 -13.32 -10.97 -9.20
N THR A 323 -12.11 -10.46 -9.00
CA THR A 323 -11.81 -9.42 -8.01
C THR A 323 -12.60 -8.14 -8.28
N LEU A 324 -12.73 -7.71 -9.54
CA LEU A 324 -13.59 -6.57 -9.89
C LEU A 324 -15.07 -6.83 -9.54
N GLU A 325 -15.60 -8.02 -9.88
CA GLU A 325 -16.98 -8.38 -9.55
C GLU A 325 -17.20 -8.47 -8.02
N LEU A 326 -16.18 -8.89 -7.26
CA LEU A 326 -16.20 -8.85 -5.80
C LEU A 326 -16.34 -7.40 -5.30
N VAL A 327 -15.52 -6.46 -5.79
CA VAL A 327 -15.62 -5.04 -5.44
C VAL A 327 -17.00 -4.46 -5.80
N ARG A 328 -17.52 -4.78 -6.99
CA ARG A 328 -18.88 -4.40 -7.41
C ARG A 328 -19.96 -4.95 -6.50
N SER A 329 -19.79 -6.18 -6.01
CA SER A 329 -20.74 -6.81 -5.10
C SER A 329 -20.73 -6.15 -3.72
N LEU A 330 -19.54 -5.80 -3.20
CA LEU A 330 -19.38 -5.04 -1.97
C LEU A 330 -20.00 -3.64 -2.08
N GLN A 331 -19.70 -2.90 -3.16
CA GLN A 331 -20.18 -1.54 -3.37
C GLN A 331 -21.72 -1.43 -3.28
N LYS A 332 -22.45 -2.43 -3.81
CA LYS A 332 -23.93 -2.49 -3.73
C LYS A 332 -24.47 -2.64 -2.30
N CYS A 333 -23.64 -3.13 -1.39
CA CYS A 333 -24.03 -3.52 -0.03
C CYS A 333 -23.42 -2.64 1.06
N ILE A 334 -22.34 -1.93 0.77
CA ILE A 334 -21.73 -0.90 1.63
C ILE A 334 -22.75 0.22 1.87
N LYS A 335 -22.84 0.68 3.12
CA LYS A 335 -23.67 1.82 3.52
C LYS A 335 -22.93 2.69 4.52
N ILE A 336 -23.37 3.95 4.64
CA ILE A 336 -22.93 4.86 5.70
C ILE A 336 -23.05 4.16 7.06
N GLY A 337 -22.02 4.30 7.91
CA GLY A 337 -21.96 3.65 9.22
C GLY A 337 -21.26 2.29 9.24
N VAL A 338 -20.85 1.72 8.11
CA VAL A 338 -19.98 0.54 8.07
C VAL A 338 -18.55 0.90 8.50
N THR A 339 -17.83 -0.02 9.12
CA THR A 339 -16.40 0.18 9.46
C THR A 339 -15.50 -0.36 8.35
N GLN A 340 -14.25 0.12 8.28
CA GLN A 340 -13.25 -0.40 7.34
C GLN A 340 -13.06 -1.91 7.51
N GLU A 341 -12.97 -2.37 8.77
CA GLU A 341 -12.78 -3.77 9.12
C GLU A 341 -13.95 -4.65 8.65
N ALA A 342 -15.19 -4.14 8.74
CA ALA A 342 -16.33 -4.90 8.27
C ALA A 342 -16.29 -5.14 6.76
N VAL A 343 -15.76 -4.19 5.97
CA VAL A 343 -15.54 -4.35 4.53
C VAL A 343 -14.37 -5.29 4.26
N PHE A 344 -13.27 -5.14 4.98
CA PHE A 344 -12.09 -6.02 4.89
C PHE A 344 -12.47 -7.49 5.17
N ASP A 345 -13.06 -7.77 6.33
CA ASP A 345 -13.43 -9.13 6.73
C ASP A 345 -14.47 -9.74 5.78
N ALA A 346 -15.41 -8.94 5.28
CA ALA A 346 -16.39 -9.42 4.31
C ALA A 346 -15.73 -9.81 2.99
N ALA A 347 -14.73 -9.05 2.54
CA ALA A 347 -14.02 -9.35 1.31
C ALA A 347 -13.17 -10.63 1.43
N GLU A 348 -12.50 -10.83 2.56
CA GLU A 348 -11.78 -12.07 2.89
C GLU A 348 -12.71 -13.29 2.82
N ALA A 349 -13.88 -13.19 3.45
CA ALA A 349 -14.87 -14.25 3.47
C ALA A 349 -15.40 -14.56 2.07
N LEU A 350 -15.59 -13.55 1.22
CA LEU A 350 -16.06 -13.72 -0.17
C LEU A 350 -15.02 -14.44 -1.04
N PHE A 351 -13.73 -14.07 -0.96
CA PHE A 351 -12.66 -14.80 -1.66
C PHE A 351 -12.53 -16.24 -1.16
N SER A 352 -12.54 -16.43 0.16
CA SER A 352 -12.49 -17.75 0.79
C SER A 352 -13.63 -18.64 0.34
N ARG A 353 -14.85 -18.09 0.28
CA ARG A 353 -16.05 -18.79 -0.18
C ARG A 353 -16.00 -19.16 -1.66
N ALA A 354 -15.29 -18.39 -2.48
CA ALA A 354 -15.05 -18.69 -3.89
C ALA A 354 -13.88 -19.67 -4.13
N GLY A 355 -13.15 -20.06 -3.08
CA GLY A 355 -12.04 -21.02 -3.16
C GLY A 355 -10.67 -20.39 -3.47
N VAL A 356 -10.57 -19.07 -3.42
CA VAL A 356 -9.36 -18.28 -3.70
C VAL A 356 -9.04 -17.35 -2.53
N GLY A 357 -9.24 -17.81 -1.30
CA GLY A 357 -8.91 -17.04 -0.09
C GLY A 357 -7.41 -17.05 0.25
N GLU A 358 -6.68 -18.06 -0.23
CA GLU A 358 -5.24 -18.19 0.00
C GLU A 358 -4.49 -17.11 -0.81
N GLY A 359 -3.99 -16.09 -0.11
CA GLY A 359 -3.36 -14.91 -0.71
C GLY A 359 -4.18 -13.64 -0.66
N TYR A 360 -5.35 -13.64 0.01
CA TYR A 360 -6.15 -12.44 0.23
C TYR A 360 -5.35 -11.34 0.95
N TRP A 361 -5.49 -10.13 0.44
CA TRP A 361 -5.08 -8.89 1.10
C TRP A 361 -6.01 -7.77 0.66
N ALA A 362 -6.17 -6.75 1.50
CA ALA A 362 -6.87 -5.53 1.11
C ALA A 362 -6.43 -4.31 1.91
N ILE A 363 -6.57 -3.15 1.28
CA ILE A 363 -6.52 -1.83 1.88
C ILE A 363 -7.92 -1.22 1.67
N VAL A 364 -8.63 -0.99 2.77
CA VAL A 364 -9.93 -0.30 2.76
C VAL A 364 -9.76 1.04 3.47
N LEU A 365 -9.99 2.15 2.78
CA LEU A 365 -9.79 3.50 3.32
C LEU A 365 -11.00 4.37 3.03
N PHE A 366 -11.46 5.11 4.05
CA PHE A 366 -12.56 6.07 3.91
C PHE A 366 -12.03 7.50 4.03
N GLY A 367 -12.56 8.43 3.23
CA GLY A 367 -12.30 9.86 3.36
C GLY A 367 -10.81 10.21 3.45
N GLU A 368 -10.40 10.91 4.52
CA GLU A 368 -9.03 11.36 4.75
C GLU A 368 -8.02 10.24 4.97
N GLN A 369 -8.45 9.05 5.38
CA GLN A 369 -7.54 7.91 5.54
C GLN A 369 -6.93 7.52 4.18
N ALA A 370 -7.67 7.74 3.09
CA ALA A 370 -7.21 7.47 1.74
C ALA A 370 -6.06 8.41 1.31
N ALA A 371 -5.78 9.49 2.04
CA ALA A 371 -4.60 10.34 1.79
C ALA A 371 -3.26 9.62 2.08
N ASN A 372 -3.30 8.45 2.75
CA ASN A 372 -2.13 7.59 2.95
C ASN A 372 -2.26 6.36 2.04
N PRO A 373 -1.48 6.26 0.94
CA PRO A 373 -1.72 5.27 -0.12
C PRO A 373 -1.62 3.80 0.32
N HIS A 374 -0.80 3.52 1.35
CA HIS A 374 -0.59 2.18 1.92
C HIS A 374 -1.35 1.96 3.24
N GLY A 375 -2.32 2.82 3.55
CA GLY A 375 -3.19 2.65 4.71
C GLY A 375 -3.05 3.75 5.76
N GLY A 376 -4.11 3.89 6.55
CA GLY A 376 -4.21 4.82 7.66
C GLY A 376 -4.53 4.12 8.98
N SER A 377 -5.04 4.85 9.96
CA SER A 377 -5.45 4.28 11.26
C SER A 377 -6.66 3.36 11.12
N LEU A 378 -6.68 2.28 11.91
CA LEU A 378 -7.84 1.39 12.05
C LEU A 378 -9.04 2.10 12.69
N GLY A 379 -10.23 1.56 12.48
CA GLY A 379 -11.46 1.90 13.19
C GLY A 379 -12.24 3.09 12.64
N LYS A 380 -12.02 3.52 11.39
CA LYS A 380 -12.86 4.55 10.79
C LYS A 380 -14.20 3.94 10.35
N THR A 381 -15.26 4.66 10.71
CA THR A 381 -16.62 4.41 10.23
C THR A 381 -16.90 5.31 9.03
N LEU A 382 -17.50 4.77 7.98
CA LEU A 382 -17.84 5.51 6.77
C LEU A 382 -18.85 6.63 7.07
N GLY A 383 -18.45 7.87 6.81
CA GLY A 383 -19.26 9.07 6.95
C GLY A 383 -19.95 9.47 5.64
N VAL A 384 -20.94 10.37 5.76
CA VAL A 384 -21.58 11.01 4.61
C VAL A 384 -20.56 11.91 3.90
N GLY A 385 -20.57 11.92 2.56
CA GLY A 385 -19.65 12.80 1.80
C GLY A 385 -18.27 12.19 1.56
N GLU A 386 -18.04 10.93 1.95
CA GLU A 386 -16.73 10.27 1.85
C GLU A 386 -16.71 9.22 0.75
N PHE A 387 -15.59 9.13 0.05
CA PHE A 387 -15.29 7.98 -0.80
C PHE A 387 -14.89 6.76 0.03
N VAL A 388 -15.10 5.59 -0.57
CA VAL A 388 -14.56 4.31 -0.14
C VAL A 388 -13.50 3.88 -1.15
N LEU A 389 -12.23 3.90 -0.77
CA LEU A 389 -11.14 3.32 -1.54
C LEU A 389 -10.97 1.87 -1.10
N ILE A 390 -11.11 0.94 -2.03
CA ILE A 390 -10.86 -0.49 -1.85
C ILE A 390 -9.77 -0.86 -2.84
N ASP A 391 -8.62 -1.22 -2.32
CA ASP A 391 -7.51 -1.79 -3.07
C ASP A 391 -7.32 -3.21 -2.55
N ILE A 392 -7.44 -4.19 -3.44
CA ILE A 392 -7.74 -5.56 -3.04
C ILE A 392 -7.25 -6.56 -4.06
N GLY A 393 -6.80 -7.70 -3.54
CA GLY A 393 -6.34 -8.81 -4.36
C GLY A 393 -6.44 -10.16 -3.65
N SER A 394 -6.33 -11.18 -4.46
CA SER A 394 -6.04 -12.56 -4.07
C SER A 394 -5.34 -13.29 -5.22
N LYS A 395 -5.13 -14.60 -5.11
CA LYS A 395 -4.37 -15.39 -6.07
C LYS A 395 -5.16 -16.57 -6.64
N LEU A 396 -4.86 -16.92 -7.89
CA LEU A 396 -5.27 -18.16 -8.55
C LEU A 396 -4.02 -18.83 -9.13
N TYR A 397 -3.70 -20.05 -8.67
CA TYR A 397 -2.45 -20.74 -9.02
C TYR A 397 -1.19 -19.87 -8.82
N ASP A 398 -1.13 -19.16 -7.69
CA ASP A 398 -0.13 -18.14 -7.33
C ASP A 398 -0.13 -16.84 -8.16
N TYR A 399 -0.87 -16.74 -9.27
CA TYR A 399 -0.97 -15.47 -10.02
C TYR A 399 -1.92 -14.50 -9.32
N GLY A 400 -1.44 -13.26 -9.11
CA GLY A 400 -2.14 -12.24 -8.35
C GLY A 400 -3.24 -11.50 -9.12
N SER A 401 -4.23 -11.05 -8.37
CA SER A 401 -5.08 -9.92 -8.75
C SER A 401 -4.71 -8.68 -7.94
N ASP A 402 -4.88 -7.52 -8.56
CA ASP A 402 -4.53 -6.23 -8.00
C ASP A 402 -5.47 -5.17 -8.57
N VAL A 403 -6.49 -4.79 -7.81
CA VAL A 403 -7.57 -3.94 -8.29
C VAL A 403 -7.92 -2.90 -7.22
N THR A 404 -7.65 -1.63 -7.53
CA THR A 404 -8.15 -0.49 -6.76
C THR A 404 -9.40 0.12 -7.40
N ARG A 405 -10.42 0.36 -6.57
CA ARG A 405 -11.55 1.24 -6.89
C ARG A 405 -11.79 2.25 -5.78
N THR A 406 -11.98 3.49 -6.19
CA THR A 406 -12.55 4.53 -5.32
C THR A 406 -14.03 4.69 -5.66
N VAL A 407 -14.91 4.24 -4.75
CA VAL A 407 -16.34 4.05 -4.98
C VAL A 407 -17.20 4.87 -4.01
N LEU A 408 -18.49 4.96 -4.33
CA LEU A 408 -19.54 5.45 -3.44
C LEU A 408 -20.58 4.37 -3.17
N PRO A 409 -21.19 4.33 -1.97
CA PRO A 409 -22.44 3.61 -1.77
C PRO A 409 -23.49 4.03 -2.80
N ALA A 410 -24.47 3.16 -3.08
CA ALA A 410 -25.50 3.42 -4.09
C ALA A 410 -26.31 4.72 -3.85
N ASP A 411 -26.47 5.12 -2.60
CA ASP A 411 -27.13 6.36 -2.15
C ASP A 411 -26.13 7.41 -1.62
N GLY A 412 -24.84 7.17 -1.77
CA GLY A 412 -23.77 8.06 -1.33
C GLY A 412 -23.58 9.25 -2.27
N THR A 413 -23.07 10.36 -1.74
CA THR A 413 -22.67 11.53 -2.53
C THR A 413 -21.34 12.07 -2.00
N VAL A 414 -20.65 12.85 -2.82
CA VAL A 414 -19.45 13.61 -2.46
C VAL A 414 -19.60 15.04 -2.96
N SER A 415 -18.72 15.93 -2.49
CA SER A 415 -18.66 17.28 -3.05
C SER A 415 -18.29 17.25 -4.55
N LYS A 416 -18.73 18.29 -5.28
CA LYS A 416 -18.36 18.49 -6.69
C LYS A 416 -16.83 18.43 -6.89
N TYR A 417 -16.07 18.99 -5.96
CA TYR A 417 -14.62 18.97 -6.00
C TYR A 417 -14.03 17.56 -5.95
N LEU A 418 -14.51 16.71 -5.03
CA LEU A 418 -14.04 15.32 -4.95
C LEU A 418 -14.43 14.50 -6.18
N TRP A 419 -15.60 14.78 -6.76
CA TRP A 419 -16.00 14.21 -8.04
C TRP A 419 -15.04 14.59 -9.17
N GLU A 420 -14.66 15.87 -9.27
CA GLU A 420 -13.70 16.36 -10.25
C GLU A 420 -12.31 15.71 -10.06
N VAL A 421 -11.84 15.52 -8.83
CA VAL A 421 -10.60 14.79 -8.52
C VAL A 421 -10.68 13.36 -9.07
N TRP A 422 -11.79 12.66 -8.86
CA TRP A 422 -11.99 11.31 -9.40
C TRP A 422 -11.94 11.30 -10.93
N GLN A 423 -12.56 12.28 -11.59
CA GLN A 423 -12.50 12.40 -13.05
C GLN A 423 -11.08 12.67 -13.57
N VAL A 424 -10.28 13.45 -12.85
CA VAL A 424 -8.87 13.68 -13.19
C VAL A 424 -8.06 12.38 -13.10
N VAL A 425 -8.24 11.60 -12.03
CA VAL A 425 -7.57 10.29 -11.88
C VAL A 425 -7.99 9.33 -13.01
N HIS A 426 -9.29 9.26 -13.33
CA HIS A 426 -9.79 8.45 -14.44
C HIS A 426 -9.23 8.88 -15.81
N ALA A 427 -9.09 10.20 -16.04
CA ALA A 427 -8.46 10.73 -17.25
C ALA A 427 -6.96 10.41 -17.29
N SER A 428 -6.26 10.48 -16.16
CA SER A 428 -4.85 10.09 -15.99
C SER A 428 -4.63 8.63 -16.38
N GLN A 429 -5.46 7.73 -15.84
CA GLN A 429 -5.43 6.30 -16.15
C GLN A 429 -5.66 6.07 -17.66
N SER A 430 -6.60 6.81 -18.27
CA SER A 430 -6.90 6.71 -19.70
C SER A 430 -5.72 7.14 -20.59
N ALA A 431 -5.01 8.20 -20.21
CA ALA A 431 -3.84 8.67 -20.95
C ALA A 431 -2.73 7.61 -20.95
N ALA A 432 -2.45 7.00 -19.79
CA ALA A 432 -1.50 5.89 -19.68
C ALA A 432 -1.87 4.69 -20.55
N ILE A 433 -3.12 4.20 -20.47
CA ILE A 433 -3.58 3.04 -21.27
C ILE A 433 -3.34 3.24 -22.77
N SER A 434 -3.52 4.47 -23.27
CA SER A 434 -3.31 4.76 -24.70
C SER A 434 -1.85 4.60 -25.16
N LEU A 435 -0.89 4.63 -24.23
CA LEU A 435 0.53 4.44 -24.48
C LEU A 435 1.07 3.09 -23.96
N MET A 436 0.24 2.24 -23.35
CA MET A 436 0.63 0.88 -22.96
C MET A 436 0.69 -0.05 -24.18
N LYS A 437 1.58 0.27 -25.12
CA LYS A 437 1.79 -0.46 -26.37
C LYS A 437 3.27 -0.70 -26.65
N VAL A 438 3.54 -1.61 -27.58
CA VAL A 438 4.91 -2.01 -27.94
C VAL A 438 5.77 -0.80 -28.31
N ASN A 439 7.03 -0.83 -27.85
CA ASN A 439 8.08 0.18 -28.07
C ASN A 439 7.94 1.52 -27.35
N GLU A 440 6.81 1.80 -26.68
CA GLU A 440 6.74 2.92 -25.74
C GLU A 440 7.59 2.61 -24.51
N THR A 441 8.24 3.63 -23.94
CA THR A 441 9.04 3.42 -22.72
C THR A 441 8.16 3.46 -21.48
N CYS A 442 8.54 2.72 -20.44
CA CYS A 442 7.86 2.76 -19.14
C CYS A 442 7.79 4.20 -18.59
N SER A 443 8.83 5.00 -18.82
CA SER A 443 8.87 6.43 -18.47
C SER A 443 7.90 7.30 -19.28
N ASP A 444 7.69 7.03 -20.57
CA ASP A 444 6.74 7.79 -21.40
C ASP A 444 5.30 7.53 -20.96
N VAL A 445 4.98 6.28 -20.60
CA VAL A 445 3.66 5.90 -20.06
C VAL A 445 3.39 6.58 -18.72
N ASP A 446 4.35 6.55 -17.78
CA ASP A 446 4.28 7.29 -16.51
C ASP A 446 4.11 8.80 -16.73
N ALA A 447 4.89 9.39 -17.64
CA ALA A 447 4.84 10.81 -17.96
C ALA A 447 3.46 11.24 -18.52
N ALA A 448 2.85 10.43 -19.38
CA ALA A 448 1.52 10.72 -19.92
C ALA A 448 0.44 10.78 -18.84
N SER A 449 0.51 9.89 -17.85
CA SER A 449 -0.37 9.94 -16.67
C SER A 449 -0.11 11.19 -15.83
N ARG A 450 1.15 11.42 -15.44
CA ARG A 450 1.55 12.59 -14.63
C ARG A 450 1.17 13.91 -15.25
N ALA A 451 1.26 14.03 -16.59
CA ALA A 451 0.91 15.25 -17.31
C ALA A 451 -0.56 15.63 -17.09
N VAL A 452 -1.49 14.66 -17.07
CA VAL A 452 -2.92 14.91 -16.83
C VAL A 452 -3.14 15.48 -15.42
N ILE A 453 -2.59 14.83 -14.40
CA ILE A 453 -2.75 15.25 -13.00
C ILE A 453 -2.06 16.61 -12.75
N THR A 454 -0.89 16.83 -13.35
CA THR A 454 -0.15 18.08 -13.24
C THR A 454 -0.90 19.24 -13.88
N ASN A 455 -1.46 19.05 -15.08
CA ASN A 455 -2.25 20.06 -15.78
C ASN A 455 -3.55 20.41 -15.04
N ALA A 456 -4.07 19.48 -14.23
CA ALA A 456 -5.19 19.72 -13.32
C ALA A 456 -4.78 20.42 -12.01
N GLY A 457 -3.50 20.76 -11.83
CA GLY A 457 -2.99 21.44 -10.63
C GLY A 457 -2.73 20.53 -9.44
N SER A 458 -2.71 19.21 -9.63
CA SER A 458 -2.55 18.22 -8.54
C SER A 458 -1.24 17.41 -8.64
N GLY A 459 -0.27 17.87 -9.44
CA GLY A 459 0.95 17.12 -9.75
C GLY A 459 1.78 16.68 -8.53
N GLU A 460 1.88 17.54 -7.52
CA GLU A 460 2.60 17.24 -6.26
C GLU A 460 1.94 16.13 -5.42
N PHE A 461 0.67 15.82 -5.69
CA PHE A 461 -0.13 14.83 -4.96
C PHE A 461 -0.14 13.45 -5.63
N PHE A 462 0.50 13.28 -6.79
CA PHE A 462 0.76 11.97 -7.39
C PHE A 462 2.16 11.47 -7.02
N THR A 463 2.25 10.82 -5.86
CA THR A 463 3.47 10.66 -5.07
C THR A 463 4.24 9.36 -5.29
N HIS A 464 3.70 8.42 -6.07
CA HIS A 464 4.34 7.14 -6.38
C HIS A 464 4.42 6.89 -7.89
N ARG A 465 5.05 5.79 -8.30
CA ARG A 465 5.12 5.32 -9.69
C ARG A 465 3.72 5.08 -10.28
N LEU A 466 3.58 5.10 -11.61
CA LEU A 466 2.30 4.79 -12.25
C LEU A 466 1.84 3.34 -12.09
N GLY A 467 2.78 2.40 -11.97
CA GLY A 467 2.45 0.98 -11.84
C GLY A 467 3.66 0.07 -11.90
N HIS A 468 3.41 -1.23 -11.89
CA HIS A 468 4.40 -2.31 -11.85
C HIS A 468 3.92 -3.51 -12.66
N GLY A 469 4.80 -4.44 -12.98
CA GLY A 469 4.42 -5.71 -13.56
C GLY A 469 3.60 -6.54 -12.58
N LEU A 470 2.68 -7.35 -13.10
CA LEU A 470 1.85 -8.26 -12.33
C LEU A 470 1.92 -9.68 -12.89
N GLY A 471 2.06 -10.66 -12.01
CA GLY A 471 2.16 -12.07 -12.37
C GLY A 471 2.10 -12.96 -11.14
N LEU A 472 3.15 -13.77 -10.95
CA LEU A 472 3.31 -14.61 -9.75
C LEU A 472 3.74 -13.80 -8.53
N GLU A 473 4.34 -12.63 -8.75
CA GLU A 473 4.56 -11.62 -7.72
C GLU A 473 3.55 -10.50 -7.88
N MET A 474 3.18 -9.89 -6.74
CA MET A 474 2.37 -8.67 -6.74
C MET A 474 3.09 -7.57 -7.50
N HIS A 475 4.39 -7.40 -7.27
CA HIS A 475 5.22 -6.40 -7.92
C HIS A 475 6.39 -7.07 -8.64
N GLU A 476 6.31 -7.20 -9.96
CA GLU A 476 7.40 -7.71 -10.81
C GLU A 476 7.77 -6.72 -11.94
N HIS A 477 8.74 -7.09 -12.76
CA HIS A 477 9.13 -6.32 -13.95
C HIS A 477 8.02 -6.31 -15.03
N PRO A 478 7.87 -5.21 -15.81
CA PRO A 478 8.59 -3.94 -15.70
C PRO A 478 7.89 -2.92 -14.76
N TYR A 479 8.63 -1.92 -14.28
CA TYR A 479 8.07 -0.84 -13.45
C TYR A 479 7.79 0.43 -14.25
N LEU A 480 6.56 0.96 -14.18
CA LEU A 480 6.15 2.20 -14.84
C LEU A 480 6.50 3.42 -13.98
N ASN A 481 7.72 3.93 -14.13
CA ASN A 481 8.17 5.13 -13.44
C ASN A 481 9.02 6.01 -14.37
N GLY A 482 9.13 7.30 -14.04
CA GLY A 482 9.83 8.29 -14.85
C GLY A 482 11.33 8.06 -15.06
N ALA A 483 11.96 7.10 -14.37
CA ALA A 483 13.37 6.75 -14.58
C ALA A 483 13.57 5.50 -15.47
N ASN A 484 12.51 4.72 -15.70
CA ASN A 484 12.63 3.45 -16.42
C ASN A 484 12.46 3.65 -17.94
N ALA A 485 13.58 3.64 -18.66
CA ALA A 485 13.59 3.74 -20.14
C ALA A 485 13.39 2.39 -20.85
N GLU A 486 13.07 1.30 -20.14
CA GLU A 486 12.72 0.02 -20.76
C GLU A 486 11.49 0.16 -21.65
N LYS A 487 11.57 -0.45 -22.84
CA LYS A 487 10.48 -0.46 -23.81
C LYS A 487 9.52 -1.60 -23.52
N LEU A 488 8.24 -1.28 -23.50
CA LEU A 488 7.18 -2.26 -23.33
C LEU A 488 7.13 -3.25 -24.50
N LYS A 489 6.74 -4.48 -24.18
CA LYS A 489 6.59 -5.59 -25.12
C LYS A 489 5.16 -6.14 -25.09
N ALA A 490 4.71 -6.64 -26.24
CA ALA A 490 3.42 -7.32 -26.32
C ALA A 490 3.40 -8.54 -25.39
N GLY A 491 2.33 -8.69 -24.62
CA GLY A 491 2.17 -9.78 -23.66
C GLY A 491 2.62 -9.43 -22.24
N GLU A 492 3.24 -8.27 -22.01
CA GLU A 492 3.48 -7.78 -20.65
C GLU A 492 2.18 -7.39 -19.97
N VAL A 493 2.09 -7.63 -18.67
CA VAL A 493 0.97 -7.19 -17.82
C VAL A 493 1.51 -6.25 -16.77
N VAL A 494 0.99 -5.02 -16.74
CA VAL A 494 1.38 -3.96 -15.81
C VAL A 494 0.14 -3.34 -15.16
N THR A 495 0.21 -2.97 -13.88
CA THR A 495 -0.83 -2.16 -13.24
C THR A 495 -0.81 -0.74 -13.78
N ASN A 496 -1.98 -0.10 -13.77
CA ASN A 496 -2.16 1.31 -14.10
C ASN A 496 -2.95 2.00 -12.99
N GLU A 497 -2.22 2.54 -12.02
CA GLU A 497 -2.74 2.92 -10.70
C GLU A 497 -2.50 4.40 -10.34
N PRO A 498 -2.78 5.39 -11.22
CA PRO A 498 -2.59 6.78 -10.84
C PRO A 498 -3.48 7.14 -9.64
N GLY A 499 -2.94 7.96 -8.76
CA GLY A 499 -3.65 8.42 -7.57
C GLY A 499 -3.31 9.85 -7.18
N ILE A 500 -4.27 10.52 -6.53
CA ILE A 500 -4.12 11.84 -5.92
C ILE A 500 -4.33 11.68 -4.42
N TYR A 501 -3.32 12.06 -3.63
CA TYR A 501 -3.31 11.91 -2.17
C TYR A 501 -3.04 13.25 -1.50
N VAL A 502 -4.01 13.75 -0.73
CA VAL A 502 -3.94 15.06 -0.08
C VAL A 502 -4.21 14.89 1.40
N THR A 503 -3.17 15.08 2.21
CA THR A 503 -3.30 15.04 3.68
C THR A 503 -4.19 16.17 4.18
N THR A 504 -4.75 16.05 5.38
CA THR A 504 -5.57 17.13 5.98
C THR A 504 -4.82 18.45 6.13
N GLU A 505 -3.49 18.43 6.32
CA GLU A 505 -2.68 19.65 6.34
C GLU A 505 -2.61 20.31 4.96
N GLN A 506 -2.34 19.53 3.91
CA GLN A 506 -2.32 20.02 2.53
C GLN A 506 -3.71 20.49 2.08
N ALA A 507 -4.78 19.78 2.47
CA ALA A 507 -6.15 20.15 2.16
C ALA A 507 -6.51 21.55 2.68
N LYS A 508 -6.05 21.91 3.89
CA LYS A 508 -6.25 23.26 4.45
C LYS A 508 -5.60 24.35 3.60
N ASN A 509 -4.42 24.08 3.04
CA ASN A 509 -3.75 25.01 2.13
C ASN A 509 -4.49 25.17 0.80
N LEU A 510 -5.32 24.18 0.42
CA LEU A 510 -6.20 24.21 -0.75
C LEU A 510 -7.60 24.78 -0.42
N GLY A 511 -7.82 25.30 0.79
CA GLY A 511 -9.13 25.81 1.21
C GLY A 511 -10.17 24.69 1.42
N ARG A 512 -9.73 23.55 1.94
CA ARG A 512 -10.56 22.38 2.28
C ARG A 512 -10.35 21.99 3.75
N ASP A 513 -11.39 21.44 4.37
CA ASP A 513 -11.35 21.13 5.81
C ASP A 513 -10.64 19.81 6.13
N VAL A 514 -10.68 18.86 5.20
CA VAL A 514 -10.31 17.46 5.42
C VAL A 514 -9.54 16.91 4.21
N GLY A 515 -8.56 16.04 4.48
CA GLY A 515 -7.81 15.33 3.46
C GLY A 515 -8.64 14.32 2.69
N TYR A 516 -8.08 13.78 1.61
CA TYR A 516 -8.72 12.78 0.76
C TYR A 516 -7.68 12.02 -0.05
N GLY A 517 -8.09 10.87 -0.59
CA GLY A 517 -7.33 10.13 -1.60
C GLY A 517 -8.24 9.51 -2.63
N VAL A 518 -7.79 9.47 -3.88
CA VAL A 518 -8.48 8.78 -4.98
C VAL A 518 -7.44 8.02 -5.80
N ARG A 519 -7.64 6.72 -5.96
CA ARG A 519 -6.86 5.83 -6.84
C ARG A 519 -7.80 4.97 -7.66
N LEU A 520 -7.43 4.72 -8.92
CA LEU A 520 -8.07 3.75 -9.80
C LEU A 520 -6.97 2.87 -10.36
N GLU A 521 -7.15 1.57 -10.29
CA GLU A 521 -6.15 0.61 -10.73
C GLU A 521 -6.77 -0.56 -11.47
N ASP A 522 -6.17 -0.88 -12.60
CA ASP A 522 -6.47 -2.06 -13.39
C ASP A 522 -5.15 -2.67 -13.86
N PRO A 523 -5.00 -4.00 -13.83
CA PRO A 523 -3.94 -4.67 -14.57
C PRO A 523 -4.23 -4.60 -16.06
N ILE A 524 -3.24 -4.17 -16.82
CA ILE A 524 -3.33 -3.87 -18.24
C ILE A 524 -2.38 -4.77 -19.01
N LEU A 525 -2.92 -5.50 -19.98
CA LEU A 525 -2.15 -6.20 -20.99
C LEU A 525 -1.64 -5.20 -22.04
N VAL A 526 -0.33 -5.16 -22.23
CA VAL A 526 0.32 -4.41 -23.31
C VAL A 526 0.09 -5.13 -24.64
N THR A 527 -0.39 -4.39 -25.63
CA THR A 527 -0.61 -4.88 -27.01
C THR A 527 0.06 -3.99 -28.04
N GLU A 528 -0.13 -4.24 -29.34
CA GLU A 528 0.38 -3.36 -30.41
C GLU A 528 -0.35 -2.01 -30.46
N ASP A 529 -1.63 -1.96 -30.07
CA ASP A 529 -2.52 -0.81 -30.28
C ASP A 529 -2.86 -0.03 -29.00
N GLY A 530 -2.37 -0.49 -27.85
CA GLY A 530 -2.64 0.10 -26.54
C GLY A 530 -2.88 -0.94 -25.45
N GLY A 531 -3.22 -0.46 -24.25
CA GLY A 531 -3.50 -1.31 -23.12
C GLY A 531 -4.90 -1.93 -23.16
N VAL A 532 -5.01 -3.21 -22.80
CA VAL A 532 -6.28 -3.93 -22.61
C VAL A 532 -6.43 -4.31 -21.13
N PRO A 533 -7.48 -3.84 -20.43
CA PRO A 533 -7.68 -4.21 -19.02
C PRO A 533 -7.97 -5.71 -18.88
N LEU A 534 -7.32 -6.35 -17.91
CA LEU A 534 -7.57 -7.73 -17.52
C LEU A 534 -8.76 -7.89 -16.57
N THR A 535 -9.32 -6.78 -16.09
CA THR A 535 -10.59 -6.72 -15.33
C THR A 535 -11.82 -6.75 -16.24
N GLY A 536 -11.63 -6.85 -17.58
CA GLY A 536 -12.69 -6.86 -18.59
C GLY A 536 -13.33 -5.50 -18.85
N SER A 537 -13.45 -4.64 -17.83
CA SER A 537 -14.00 -3.28 -17.96
C SER A 537 -13.39 -2.32 -16.93
N ARG A 538 -13.22 -1.07 -17.34
CA ARG A 538 -12.78 0.01 -16.45
C ARG A 538 -13.95 0.62 -15.68
N ALA A 539 -13.63 1.28 -14.57
CA ALA A 539 -14.58 2.09 -13.84
C ALA A 539 -15.18 3.19 -14.73
N LYS A 540 -16.51 3.34 -14.70
CA LYS A 540 -17.22 4.41 -15.43
C LYS A 540 -17.53 5.60 -14.52
N SER A 541 -17.77 5.32 -13.25
CA SER A 541 -18.02 6.31 -12.20
C SER A 541 -17.75 5.68 -10.82
N PRO A 542 -17.74 6.46 -9.73
CA PRO A 542 -17.72 5.90 -8.37
C PRO A 542 -18.92 4.98 -8.04
N TYR A 543 -20.02 5.07 -8.80
CA TYR A 543 -21.22 4.23 -8.65
C TYR A 543 -21.20 2.98 -9.54
N GLU A 544 -20.37 3.01 -10.58
CA GLU A 544 -20.15 1.92 -11.53
C GLU A 544 -18.65 1.61 -11.60
N PRO A 545 -18.10 1.01 -10.52
CA PRO A 545 -16.70 0.61 -10.46
C PRO A 545 -16.33 -0.42 -11.53
#